data_AF-A0A0R3NGB8-F1
#
_entry.id   AF-A0A0R3NGB8-F1
#
_cell.length_a   1.000
_cell.length_b   1.000
_cell.length_c   1.000
_cell.angle_alpha   90.00
_cell.angle_beta   90.00
_cell.angle_gamma   90.00
#
_symmetry.space_group_name_H-M   'P 1'
#
loop_
_entity.id
_entity.type
_entity.pdbx_description
1 polymer ?
#
loop_
_entity_poly.entity_id
_entity_poly.type
_entity_poly.pdbx_seq_one_letter_code
_entity_poly.pdbx_strand_id
1 'polypeptide(L)' 'MTQPLSPLARLDLDTAIRLRWALRDIKAKRTKLTPVRQSDLVMLIEMGLVEIRDDTHVVVTNEGRQALDH' A
#
# COMPACT_ATOMS: atom_id res chain seq x y z
N MET A 1 8.88 -14.31 19.78
CA MET A 1 7.71 -13.65 19.19
C MET A 1 8.00 -13.43 17.71
N THR A 2 7.42 -14.23 16.82
CA THR A 2 7.54 -14.03 15.37
C THR A 2 6.71 -12.83 14.98
N GLN A 3 7.36 -11.69 14.77
CA GLN A 3 6.74 -10.53 14.15
C GLN A 3 6.20 -11.01 12.78
N PRO A 4 4.90 -10.82 12.48
CA PRO A 4 4.39 -11.22 11.18
C PRO A 4 5.17 -10.45 10.11
N LEU A 5 5.82 -11.17 9.21
CA LEU A 5 6.50 -10.57 8.07
C LEU A 5 5.50 -9.67 7.34
N SER A 6 5.90 -8.42 7.09
CA SER A 6 5.11 -7.46 6.32
C SER A 6 4.52 -8.16 5.08
N PRO A 7 3.25 -7.98 4.74
CA PRO A 7 2.64 -8.58 3.55
C PRO A 7 3.46 -8.35 2.27
N LEU A 8 4.18 -7.23 2.20
CA LEU A 8 5.07 -6.87 1.10
C LEU A 8 6.35 -7.73 1.03
N ALA A 9 6.80 -8.30 2.15
CA ALA A 9 8.05 -9.07 2.23
C ALA A 9 7.99 -10.43 1.53
N ARG A 10 6.80 -10.86 1.07
CA ARG A 10 6.61 -12.10 0.29
C ARG A 10 6.66 -11.86 -1.23
N LEU A 11 6.80 -10.61 -1.66
CA LEU A 11 6.86 -10.22 -3.06
C LEU A 11 8.32 -10.16 -3.53
N ASP A 12 8.52 -10.12 -4.85
CA ASP A 12 9.84 -9.77 -5.39
C ASP A 12 10.25 -8.36 -4.96
N LEU A 13 11.56 -8.11 -4.88
CA LEU A 13 12.11 -6.87 -4.32
C LEU A 13 11.58 -5.63 -5.03
N ASP A 14 11.53 -5.64 -6.37
CA ASP A 14 11.07 -4.50 -7.16
C ASP A 14 9.58 -4.21 -6.91
N THR A 15 8.74 -5.24 -6.88
CA THR A 15 7.32 -5.08 -6.55
C THR A 15 7.13 -4.61 -5.12
N ALA A 16 7.85 -5.17 -4.15
CA ALA A 16 7.79 -4.76 -2.75
C ALA A 16 8.17 -3.27 -2.59
N ILE A 17 9.21 -2.81 -3.28
CA ILE A 17 9.63 -1.40 -3.30
C ILE A 17 8.53 -0.52 -3.90
N ARG A 18 8.02 -0.87 -5.09
CA ARG A 18 6.96 -0.07 -5.77
C ARG A 18 5.71 0.06 -4.91
N LEU A 19 5.22 -1.05 -4.34
CA LEU A 19 4.04 -1.04 -3.50
C LEU A 19 4.25 -0.26 -2.19
N ARG A 20 5.44 -0.35 -1.58
CA ARG A 20 5.77 0.44 -0.38
C ARG A 20 5.73 1.95 -0.67
N TRP A 21 6.28 2.37 -1.81
CA TRP A 21 6.21 3.78 -2.24
C TRP A 21 4.77 4.22 -2.52
N ALA A 22 4.00 3.43 -3.26
CA ALA A 22 2.59 3.71 -3.53
C ALA A 22 1.77 3.86 -2.23
N LEU A 23 1.96 2.93 -1.28
CA LEU A 23 1.29 2.93 0.01
C LEU A 23 1.66 4.17 0.84
N ARG A 24 2.94 4.59 0.80
CA ARG A 24 3.43 5.81 1.45
C ARG A 24 2.80 7.06 0.82
N ASP A 25 2.70 7.13 -0.49
CA ASP A 25 2.11 8.27 -1.20
C ASP A 25 0.60 8.39 -0.95
N ILE A 26 -0.12 7.26 -0.90
CA ILE A 26 -1.54 7.21 -0.50
C ILE A 26 -1.70 7.69 0.95
N LYS A 27 -0.89 7.17 1.89
CA LYS A 27 -0.91 7.60 3.31
C LYS A 27 -0.67 9.11 3.44
N ALA A 28 0.27 9.66 2.66
CA ALA A 28 0.63 11.06 2.66
C ALA A 28 -0.30 11.97 1.82
N LYS A 29 -1.34 11.40 1.19
CA LYS A 29 -2.24 12.11 0.26
C LYS A 29 -1.50 12.83 -0.88
N ARG A 30 -0.39 12.26 -1.34
CA ARG A 30 0.49 12.79 -2.41
C ARG A 30 0.14 12.28 -3.81
N THR A 31 -0.96 11.52 -3.93
CA THR A 31 -1.39 10.89 -5.19
C THR A 31 -1.74 11.87 -6.31
N LYS A 32 -1.97 13.15 -5.99
CA LYS A 32 -2.14 14.22 -7.00
C LYS A 32 -0.83 14.61 -7.69
N LEU A 33 0.31 14.51 -6.99
CA LEU A 33 1.64 14.87 -7.52
C LEU A 33 2.34 13.64 -8.11
N THR A 34 2.16 12.49 -7.47
CA THR A 34 2.69 11.21 -7.91
C THR A 34 1.53 10.25 -8.12
N PRO A 35 0.98 10.17 -9.35
CA PRO A 35 -0.08 9.22 -9.64
C PRO A 35 0.39 7.79 -9.37
N VAL A 36 -0.37 7.05 -8.57
CA VAL A 36 -0.11 5.62 -8.32
C VAL A 36 -0.56 4.83 -9.54
N ARG A 37 0.25 3.86 -9.98
CA ARG A 37 -0.11 2.99 -11.09
C ARG A 37 -1.35 2.18 -10.73
N GLN A 38 -2.28 2.02 -11.68
CA GLN A 38 -3.51 1.28 -11.44
C GLN A 38 -3.26 -0.17 -11.04
N SER A 39 -2.24 -0.83 -11.62
CA SER A 39 -1.83 -2.19 -11.24
C SER A 39 -1.39 -2.27 -9.78
N ASP A 40 -0.63 -1.29 -9.31
CA ASP A 40 -0.11 -1.25 -7.94
C ASP A 40 -1.27 -0.97 -6.97
N LEU A 41 -2.21 -0.11 -7.36
CA LEU A 41 -3.42 0.17 -6.58
C LEU A 41 -4.30 -1.08 -6.43
N VAL A 42 -4.55 -1.82 -7.52
CA VAL A 42 -5.33 -3.08 -7.48
C VAL A 42 -4.66 -4.08 -6.53
N MET A 43 -3.35 -4.24 -6.64
CA MET A 43 -2.60 -5.16 -5.77
C MET A 43 -2.68 -4.76 -4.29
N LEU A 44 -2.58 -3.47 -3.98
CA LEU A 44 -2.76 -2.98 -2.61
C LEU A 44 -4.17 -3.23 -2.06
N ILE A 45 -5.20 -3.15 -2.91
CA ILE A 45 -6.60 -3.45 -2.54
C ILE A 45 -6.77 -4.95 -2.29
N GLU A 46 -6.28 -5.81 -3.20
CA GLU A 46 -6.34 -7.27 -3.07
C GLU A 46 -5.61 -7.77 -1.81
N MET A 47 -4.51 -7.10 -1.44
CA MET A 47 -3.76 -7.38 -0.21
C MET A 47 -4.41 -6.79 1.06
N GLY A 48 -5.50 -6.04 0.94
CA GLY A 48 -6.17 -5.37 2.08
C GLY A 48 -5.35 -4.26 2.73
N LEU A 49 -4.34 -3.71 2.02
CA LEU A 49 -3.47 -2.64 2.53
C LEU A 49 -4.08 -1.25 2.30
N VAL A 50 -4.98 -1.13 1.33
CA VAL A 50 -5.77 0.05 1.06
C VAL A 50 -7.22 -0.33 0.76
N GLU A 51 -8.13 0.59 0.97
CA GLU A 51 -9.54 0.45 0.66
C GLU A 51 -10.07 1.72 -0.02
N ILE A 52 -11.13 1.59 -0.80
CA ILE A 52 -11.84 2.72 -1.39
C ILE A 52 -12.97 3.11 -0.44
N ARG A 53 -12.97 4.36 0.01
CA ARG A 53 -14.06 5.00 0.77
C ARG A 53 -14.75 6.04 -0.10
N ASP A 54 -16.04 6.23 0.15
CA ASP A 54 -16.87 7.25 -0.51
C ASP A 54 -16.73 7.21 -2.06
N ASP A 55 -16.68 5.99 -2.60
CA ASP A 55 -16.56 5.60 -4.02
C ASP A 55 -15.37 6.20 -4.81
N THR A 56 -14.53 7.00 -4.17
CA THR A 56 -13.53 7.83 -4.86
C THR A 56 -12.23 8.03 -4.06
N HIS A 57 -12.23 7.80 -2.75
CA HIS A 57 -11.10 8.07 -1.87
C HIS A 57 -10.39 6.79 -1.48
N VAL A 58 -9.21 6.58 -2.04
CA VAL A 58 -8.32 5.50 -1.58
C VAL A 58 -7.71 5.90 -0.24
N VAL A 59 -7.86 5.05 0.78
CA VAL A 59 -7.28 5.24 2.11
C VAL A 59 -6.48 4.02 2.53
N VAL A 60 -5.45 4.24 3.35
CA VAL A 60 -4.62 3.17 3.90
C VAL A 60 -5.30 2.53 5.11
N THR A 61 -5.38 1.20 5.12
CA THR A 61 -5.94 0.41 6.23
C THR A 61 -4.97 0.37 7.41
N ASN A 62 -5.36 -0.28 8.52
CA ASN A 62 -4.46 -0.44 9.65
C ASN A 62 -3.30 -1.41 9.31
N GLU A 63 -3.60 -2.45 8.53
CA GLU A 63 -2.64 -3.41 7.99
C GLU A 63 -1.64 -2.71 7.07
N GLY A 64 -2.13 -1.82 6.20
CA GLY A 64 -1.27 -0.98 5.35
C GLY A 64 -0.38 -0.03 6.15
N ARG A 65 -0.87 0.51 7.27
CA ARG A 65 -0.03 1.33 8.17
C ARG A 65 1.07 0.52 8.82
N GLN A 66 0.75 -0.65 9.36
CA GLN A 66 1.74 -1.56 9.95
C GLN A 66 2.79 -1.99 8.91
N ALA A 67 2.37 -2.27 7.68
CA ALA A 67 3.28 -2.65 6.59
C ALA A 67 4.35 -1.58 6.26
N LEU A 68 4.12 -0.31 6.62
CA LEU A 68 5.09 0.78 6.45
C LEU A 68 6.08 0.93 7.62
N ASP A 69 5.77 0.37 8.79
CA ASP A 69 6.53 0.55 10.02
C ASP A 69 7.61 -0.55 10.25
N HIS A 70 7.76 -1.47 9.27
CA HIS A 70 8.80 -2.52 9.24
C HIS A 70 9.85 -2.26 8.16
#